data_AF-B8J7V6-F1
#
_entry.id   AF-B8J7V6-F1
#
_cell.length_a   1.000
_cell.length_b   1.000
_cell.length_c   1.000
_cell.angle_alpha   90.00
_cell.angle_beta   90.00
_cell.angle_gamma   90.00
#
_symmetry.space_group_name_H-M   'P 1'
#
loop_
_entity.id
_entity.type
_entity.pdbx_description
1 polymer ?
#
loop_
_entity_poly.entity_id
_entity_poly.type
_entity_poly.pdbx_seq_one_letter_code
_entity_poly.pdbx_strand_id
1 'polypeptide(L)'
;MPNVVDLTLVSRARRALHAVLEERGLGFFLAAGSRTPRLDPRRIAWVVEVARRQVSLRARRDPDALSRTRRVLRRELIRRLTEAMLQAGL
;
A
#
# COMPACT_ATOMS: atom_id res chain seq x y z
N MET A 1 2.40 -15.58 18.83
CA MET A 1 1.23 -14.69 18.68
C MET A 1 0.77 -14.75 17.22
N PRO A 2 -0.37 -15.39 16.90
CA PRO A 2 -0.86 -15.44 15.53
C PRO A 2 -1.13 -14.02 15.04
N ASN A 3 -0.47 -13.66 13.94
CA ASN A 3 -0.56 -12.34 13.31
C ASN A 3 -1.93 -12.24 12.61
N VAL A 4 -3.00 -12.06 13.37
CA VAL A 4 -4.36 -11.91 12.81
C VAL A 4 -4.39 -10.59 12.05
N VAL A 5 -4.17 -10.68 10.74
CA VAL A 5 -4.32 -9.57 9.81
C VAL A 5 -5.79 -9.54 9.43
N ASP A 6 -6.44 -8.39 9.53
CA ASP A 6 -7.77 -8.23 8.96
C ASP A 6 -7.68 -8.38 7.42
N LEU A 7 -8.02 -9.59 6.95
CA LEU A 7 -7.98 -9.95 5.55
C LEU A 7 -8.94 -9.10 4.71
N THR A 8 -10.01 -8.59 5.32
CA THR A 8 -10.98 -7.72 4.65
C THR A 8 -10.35 -6.36 4.35
N LEU A 9 -9.72 -5.74 5.36
CA LEU A 9 -9.05 -4.45 5.19
C LEU A 9 -7.89 -4.57 4.19
N VAL A 10 -7.07 -5.61 4.28
CA VAL A 10 -5.96 -5.82 3.34
C VAL A 10 -6.47 -6.03 1.92
N SER A 11 -7.52 -6.84 1.74
CA SER A 11 -8.12 -7.08 0.42
C SER A 11 -8.66 -5.77 -0.19
N ARG A 12 -9.37 -4.96 0.59
CA ARG A 12 -9.86 -3.64 0.15
C ARG A 12 -8.72 -2.68 -0.17
N ALA A 13 -7.67 -2.66 0.65
CA ALA A 13 -6.50 -1.83 0.46
C ALA A 13 -5.71 -2.21 -0.80
N ARG A 14 -5.61 -3.50 -1.13
CA ARG A 14 -5.02 -3.96 -2.40
C ARG A 14 -5.84 -3.52 -3.61
N ARG A 15 -7.17 -3.65 -3.55
CA ARG A 15 -8.04 -3.16 -4.64
C ARG A 15 -7.87 -1.66 -4.87
N ALA A 16 -7.87 -0.87 -3.79
CA ALA A 16 -7.63 0.57 -3.87
C ALA A 16 -6.23 0.88 -4.41
N LEU A 17 -5.20 0.14 -3.97
CA LEU A 17 -3.84 0.26 -4.49
C LEU A 17 -3.80 0.00 -6.00
N HIS A 18 -4.42 -1.07 -6.49
CA HIS A 18 -4.46 -1.37 -7.92
C HIS A 18 -5.15 -0.28 -8.71
N ALA A 19 -6.31 0.21 -8.26
CA ALA A 19 -7.00 1.31 -8.94
C ALA A 19 -6.09 2.55 -9.12
N VAL A 20 -5.34 2.91 -8.07
CA VAL A 20 -4.39 4.03 -8.13
C VAL A 20 -3.19 3.73 -9.05
N LEU A 21 -2.70 2.48 -9.04
CA LEU A 21 -1.61 2.08 -9.93
C LEU A 21 -2.03 2.12 -11.40
N GLU A 22 -3.25 1.70 -11.73
CA GLU A 22 -3.79 1.77 -13.10
C GLU A 22 -3.99 3.22 -13.54
N GLU A 23 -4.48 4.11 -12.66
CA GLU A 23 -4.76 5.50 -13.02
C GLU A 23 -3.50 6.39 -13.05
N ARG A 24 -2.56 6.19 -12.11
CA ARG A 24 -1.44 7.11 -11.86
C ARG A 24 -0.05 6.50 -12.00
N GLY A 25 0.03 5.18 -12.13
CA GLY A 25 1.29 4.44 -12.22
C GLY A 25 2.09 4.36 -10.91
N LEU A 26 3.22 3.64 -10.96
CA LEU A 26 4.13 3.45 -9.82
C LEU A 26 4.78 4.76 -9.35
N GLY A 27 5.00 5.71 -10.26
CA GLY A 27 5.59 7.02 -9.95
C GLY A 27 4.76 7.82 -8.93
N PHE A 28 3.44 7.60 -8.89
CA PHE A 28 2.60 8.16 -7.85
C PHE A 28 2.95 7.67 -6.46
N PHE A 29 3.66 6.56 -6.26
CA PHE A 29 4.05 6.16 -4.90
C PHE A 29 5.46 6.61 -4.53
N LEU A 30 6.18 7.30 -5.42
CA LEU A 30 7.55 7.75 -5.17
C LEU A 30 7.57 9.14 -4.51
N ALA A 31 8.51 9.31 -3.58
CA ALA A 31 8.82 10.59 -2.96
C ALA A 31 9.51 11.51 -3.98
N ALA A 32 9.02 12.74 -4.09
CA ALA A 32 9.62 13.75 -4.96
C ALA A 32 11.03 14.15 -4.49
N GLY A 33 11.92 14.44 -5.43
CA GLY A 33 13.26 14.97 -5.14
C GLY A 33 14.25 13.97 -4.53
N SER A 34 13.95 12.67 -4.53
CA SER A 34 14.90 11.66 -4.05
C SER A 34 15.78 11.14 -5.19
N ARG A 35 17.10 11.14 -4.98
CA ARG A 35 18.08 10.58 -5.91
C ARG A 35 17.99 9.06 -6.03
N THR A 36 17.36 8.40 -5.05
CA THR A 36 17.04 6.97 -5.09
C THR A 36 15.52 6.79 -5.01
N PRO A 37 14.95 5.77 -5.68
CA PRO A 37 13.50 5.58 -5.66
C PRO A 37 13.05 5.18 -4.25
N ARG A 38 12.39 6.12 -3.57
CA ARG A 38 11.85 5.95 -2.22
C ARG A 38 10.35 6.02 -2.25
N LEU A 39 9.67 5.08 -1.59
CA LEU A 39 8.22 5.13 -1.44
C LEU A 39 7.81 6.22 -0.45
N ASP A 40 6.81 7.02 -0.84
CA ASP A 40 6.18 8.02 0.02
C ASP A 40 5.21 7.34 1.00
N PRO A 41 5.51 7.32 2.31
CA PRO A 41 4.65 6.68 3.31
C PRO A 41 3.28 7.36 3.43
N ARG A 42 3.16 8.65 3.09
CA ARG A 42 1.89 9.40 3.16
C ARG A 42 0.91 8.89 2.11
N ARG A 43 1.38 8.60 0.91
CA ARG A 43 0.54 8.07 -0.18
C ARG A 43 0.08 6.65 0.10
N ILE A 44 0.94 5.82 0.70
CA ILE A 44 0.54 4.49 1.19
C ILE A 44 -0.51 4.60 2.29
N ALA A 45 -0.31 5.50 3.27
CA ALA A 45 -1.27 5.71 4.34
C ALA A 45 -2.64 6.19 3.81
N TRP A 46 -2.64 7.07 2.81
CA TRP A 46 -3.86 7.53 2.15
C TRP A 46 -4.66 6.38 1.53
N VAL A 47 -4.02 5.46 0.80
CA VAL A 47 -4.69 4.27 0.23
C VAL A 47 -5.32 3.41 1.33
N VAL A 48 -4.61 3.20 2.44
CA VAL A 48 -5.12 2.42 3.58
C VAL A 48 -6.33 3.11 4.23
N GLU A 49 -6.32 4.43 4.37
CA GLU A 49 -7.46 5.19 4.89
C GLU A 49 -8.67 5.16 3.95
N VAL A 50 -8.46 5.22 2.62
CA VAL A 50 -9.54 5.03 1.64
C VAL A 50 -10.19 3.65 1.81
N ALA A 51 -9.39 2.59 1.94
CA ALA A 51 -9.90 1.25 2.17
C ALA A 51 -10.60 1.10 3.53
N ARG A 52 -10.07 1.75 4.58
CA ARG A 52 -10.68 1.77 5.92
C ARG A 52 -12.10 2.36 5.90
N ARG A 53 -12.33 3.39 5.08
CA ARG A 53 -13.67 3.98 4.91
C ARG A 53 -14.68 3.01 4.30
N GLN A 54 -14.22 2.02 3.53
CA GLN A 54 -15.07 1.04 2.86
C GLN A 54 -15.35 -0.23 3.69
N VAL A 55 -14.66 -0.43 4.82
CA VAL A 55 -14.92 -1.57 5.71
C VAL A 55 -15.88 -1.20 6.85
N SER A 56 -16.62 -2.20 7.33
CA SER A 56 -17.61 -2.05 8.41
C SER A 56 -16.95 -1.63 9.73
N LEU A 57 -17.71 -0.97 10.62
CA LEU A 57 -17.21 -0.51 11.92
C LEU A 57 -16.61 -1.64 12.78
N ARG A 58 -17.14 -2.87 12.63
CA ARG A 58 -16.63 -4.06 13.33
C ARG A 58 -15.22 -4.45 12.87
N ALA A 59 -14.92 -4.30 11.58
CA ALA A 59 -13.59 -4.52 11.01
C ALA A 59 -12.58 -3.43 11.40
N ARG A 60 -13.05 -2.25 11.84
CA ARG A 60 -12.18 -1.14 12.27
C ARG A 60 -11.65 -1.27 13.71
N ARG A 61 -11.95 -2.37 14.42
CA ARG A 61 -11.64 -2.53 15.86
C ARG A 61 -10.19 -2.88 16.16
N ASP A 62 -9.42 -3.44 15.22
CA ASP A 62 -8.01 -3.75 15.46
C ASP A 62 -7.15 -2.48 15.34
N PRO A 63 -6.54 -1.98 16.44
CA PRO A 63 -5.73 -0.77 16.42
C PRO A 63 -4.47 -0.90 15.54
N ASP A 64 -3.96 -2.11 15.36
CA ASP A 64 -2.77 -2.38 14.56
C ASP A 64 -3.07 -2.72 13.11
N ALA A 65 -4.34 -2.87 12.72
CA ALA A 65 -4.73 -3.27 11.37
C ALA A 65 -4.23 -2.28 10.32
N LEU A 66 -4.22 -0.98 10.62
CA LEU A 66 -3.72 0.05 9.70
C LEU A 66 -2.21 -0.04 9.51
N SER A 67 -1.46 -0.24 10.60
CA SER A 67 -0.01 -0.40 10.58
C SER A 67 0.39 -1.66 9.82
N ARG A 68 -0.30 -2.78 10.06
CA ARG A 68 -0.08 -4.05 9.37
C ARG A 68 -0.43 -3.96 7.88
N THR A 69 -1.56 -3.35 7.55
CA THR A 69 -1.98 -3.15 6.15
C THR A 69 -0.98 -2.27 5.39
N ARG A 70 -0.50 -1.17 6.00
CA ARG A 70 0.57 -0.33 5.42
C ARG A 70 1.84 -1.14 5.12
N ARG A 71 2.26 -2.05 6.02
CA ARG A 71 3.42 -2.93 5.79
C ARG A 71 3.19 -3.88 4.61
N VAL A 72 1.99 -4.45 4.48
CA VAL A 72 1.64 -5.33 3.35
C VAL A 72 1.70 -4.56 2.03
N LEU A 73 1.05 -3.40 1.94
CA LEU A 73 1.07 -2.59 0.71
C LEU A 73 2.48 -2.10 0.37
N ARG A 74 3.27 -1.70 1.37
CA ARG A 74 4.66 -1.29 1.16
C ARG A 74 5.49 -2.43 0.56
N ARG A 75 5.37 -3.66 1.07
CA ARG A 75 6.08 -4.82 0.51
C ARG A 75 5.68 -5.09 -0.93
N GLU A 76 4.39 -4.96 -1.24
CA GLU A 76 3.91 -5.12 -2.61
C GLU A 76 4.45 -4.03 -3.55
N LEU A 77 4.46 -2.77 -3.12
CA LEU A 77 5.02 -1.66 -3.89
C LEU A 77 6.53 -1.81 -4.10
N ILE A 78 7.29 -2.26 -3.09
CA ILE A 78 8.72 -2.55 -3.23
C ILE A 78 8.90 -3.63 -4.29
N ARG A 79 8.17 -4.75 -4.21
CA ARG A 79 8.27 -5.84 -5.19
C ARG A 79 8.05 -5.32 -6.62
N ARG A 80 6.96 -4.59 -6.86
CA ARG A 80 6.64 -4.03 -8.19
C ARG A 80 7.69 -3.02 -8.67
N LEU A 81 8.20 -2.19 -7.77
CA LEU A 81 9.25 -1.23 -8.08
C LEU A 81 10.54 -1.95 -8.47
N THR A 82 10.95 -2.98 -7.72
CA THR A 82 12.12 -3.80 -8.06
C THR A 82 11.94 -4.50 -9.40
N GLU A 83 10.77 -5.09 -9.66
CA GLU A 83 10.45 -5.70 -10.96
C GLU A 83 10.56 -4.68 -12.11
N ALA A 84 10.01 -3.47 -11.94
CA ALA A 84 10.09 -2.41 -12.94
C ALA A 84 11.52 -1.88 -13.16
N MET A 85 12.32 -1.79 -12.09
CA MET A 85 13.74 -1.39 -12.18
C MET A 85 14.55 -2.43 -12.97
N LEU A 86 14.37 -3.71 -12.64
CA LEU A 86 15.03 -4.81 -13.34
C LEU A 86 14.67 -4.82 -14.84
N GLN A 87 13.40 -4.59 -15.17
CA GLN A 87 12.94 -4.47 -16.57
C GLN A 87 13.54 -3.26 -17.30
N ALA A 88 13.83 -2.18 -16.58
CA ALA A 88 14.47 -0.98 -17.12
C ALA A 88 16.00 -1.09 -17.24
N GLY A 89 16.60 -2.19 -16.78
CA GLY A 89 18.05 -2.38 -16.79
C GLY A 89 18.81 -1.64 -15.68
N LEU A 90 18.13 -1.29 -14.59
CA LEU A 90 18.70 -0.74 -13.35
C LEU A 90 18.91 -1.84 -12.31
#